data_AF-A0A1X7LGC1-F1
#
_entry.id   AF-A0A1X7LGC1-F1
#
_cell.length_a   1.000
_cell.length_b   1.000
_cell.length_c   1.000
_cell.angle_alpha   90.00
_cell.angle_beta   90.00
_cell.angle_gamma   90.00
#
_symmetry.space_group_name_H-M   'P 1'
#
loop_
_entity.id
_entity.type
_entity.pdbx_description
1 polymer ?
#
loop_
_entity_poly.entity_id
_entity_poly.type
_entity_poly.pdbx_seq_one_letter_code
_entity_poly.pdbx_strand_id
1 'polypeptide(L)' 'MRITDLLKQDTAILDLQAQGKEAVIDELIAKLNEGGRLADSQAFREAIMLRESHSTTGLGDGVAIPRCS' A
#
# COMPACT_ATOMS: atom_id res chain seq x y z
N MET A 1 -4.28 -12.12 -16.91
CA MET A 1 -4.78 -10.93 -16.19
C MET A 1 -4.06 -9.71 -16.71
N ARG A 2 -4.78 -8.63 -17.02
CA ARG A 2 -4.19 -7.32 -17.29
C ARG A 2 -4.11 -6.54 -15.99
N ILE A 3 -3.10 -5.69 -15.84
CA ILE A 3 -2.94 -4.90 -14.61
C ILE A 3 -4.12 -3.94 -14.39
N THR A 4 -4.75 -3.47 -15.47
CA THR A 4 -5.96 -2.65 -15.47
C THR A 4 -7.19 -3.39 -14.94
N ASP A 5 -7.16 -4.71 -14.89
CA ASP A 5 -8.24 -5.49 -14.29
C ASP A 5 -8.18 -5.39 -12.76
N LEU A 6 -6.97 -5.20 -12.20
CA LEU A 6 -6.68 -5.11 -10.78
C LEU A 6 -6.65 -3.67 -10.25
N LEU A 7 -5.96 -2.76 -10.96
CA LEU A 7 -5.84 -1.37 -10.56
C LEU A 7 -7.15 -0.63 -10.82
N LYS A 8 -7.67 0.03 -9.80
CA LYS A 8 -8.92 0.78 -9.86
C LYS A 8 -8.64 2.24 -9.53
N GLN A 9 -9.25 3.14 -10.30
CA GLN A 9 -9.00 4.58 -10.20
C GLN A 9 -9.36 5.13 -8.82
N ASP A 10 -10.38 4.55 -8.18
CA ASP A 10 -10.83 4.87 -6.82
C ASP A 10 -9.80 4.51 -5.72
N THR A 11 -8.80 3.68 -6.05
CA THR A 11 -7.71 3.27 -5.16
C THR A 11 -6.37 3.95 -5.48
N ALA A 12 -6.35 4.94 -6.37
CA ALA A 12 -5.15 5.68 -6.73
C ALA A 12 -5.07 7.03 -6.00
N ILE A 13 -3.86 7.39 -5.56
CA ILE A 13 -3.53 8.71 -5.01
C ILE A 13 -2.50 9.34 -5.94
N LEU A 14 -2.86 10.45 -6.59
CA LEU A 14 -1.94 11.16 -7.49
C LEU A 14 -1.09 12.21 -6.75
N ASP A 15 -1.60 12.71 -5.64
CA ASP A 15 -0.97 13.76 -4.82
C ASP A 15 -0.93 13.32 -3.35
N LEU A 16 -0.04 12.36 -3.07
CA LEU A 16 0.13 11.76 -1.74
C LEU A 16 0.82 12.76 -0.79
N GLN A 17 0.22 13.01 0.37
CA GLN A 17 0.68 14.08 1.28
C GLN A 17 1.60 13.59 2.39
N ALA A 18 1.44 12.32 2.81
CA ALA A 18 2.22 11.76 3.89
C ALA A 18 3.72 11.72 3.59
N GLN A 19 4.52 11.91 4.63
CA GLN A 19 5.97 11.83 4.57
C GLN A 19 6.48 10.79 5.56
N GLY A 20 7.51 10.05 5.15
CA GLY A 20 8.05 8.94 5.92
C GLY A 20 7.28 7.64 5.69
N LYS A 21 8.01 6.51 5.80
CA LYS A 21 7.54 5.17 5.38
C LYS A 21 6.19 4.79 6.00
N GLU A 22 6.07 4.91 7.32
CA GLU A 22 4.87 4.46 8.04
C GLU A 22 3.63 5.28 7.67
N ALA A 23 3.76 6.61 7.65
CA ALA A 23 2.65 7.48 7.28
C ALA A 23 2.21 7.28 5.82
N VAL A 24 3.16 7.06 4.91
CA VAL A 24 2.86 6.75 3.50
C VAL A 24 2.11 5.42 3.39
N ILE A 25 2.55 4.38 4.10
CA ILE A 25 1.85 3.09 4.14
C ILE A 25 0.44 3.26 4.71
N ASP A 26 0.27 4.06 5.77
CA ASP A 26 -1.02 4.31 6.39
C ASP A 26 -2.00 5.03 5.46
N GLU A 27 -1.53 6.04 4.72
CA GLU A 27 -2.34 6.74 3.71
C GLU A 27 -2.77 5.81 2.56
N LEU A 28 -1.85 4.96 2.08
CA LEU A 28 -2.17 3.96 1.05
C LEU A 28 -3.18 2.92 1.53
N ILE A 29 -3.06 2.44 2.77
CA ILE A 29 -4.00 1.49 3.38
C ILE A 29 -5.37 2.13 3.57
N ALA A 30 -5.42 3.37 4.05
CA ALA A 30 -6.67 4.12 4.18
C ALA A 30 -7.39 4.21 2.83
N LYS A 31 -6.66 4.49 1.74
CA LYS A 31 -7.25 4.55 0.40
C LYS A 31 -7.81 3.21 -0.09
N LEU A 32 -7.12 2.11 0.19
CA LEU A 32 -7.63 0.77 -0.12
C LEU A 32 -8.87 0.42 0.71
N ASN A 33 -8.92 0.87 1.97
CA ASN A 33 -10.05 0.67 2.86
C ASN A 33 -11.28 1.47 2.39
N GLU A 34 -11.09 2.75 2.02
CA GLU A 34 -12.13 3.59 1.39
C GLU A 34 -12.72 2.94 0.13
N GLY A 35 -11.87 2.31 -0.68
CA GLY A 35 -12.27 1.57 -1.88
C GLY A 35 -12.89 0.20 -1.60
N GLY A 36 -13.11 -0.18 -0.34
CA GLY A 36 -13.68 -1.47 0.06
C GLY A 36 -12.83 -2.68 -0.35
N ARG A 37 -11.51 -2.51 -0.43
CA ARG A 37 -10.57 -3.56 -0.89
C ARG A 37 -10.01 -4.41 0.24
N LEU A 38 -10.22 -4.01 1.50
CA LEU A 38 -9.67 -4.66 2.67
C LEU A 38 -10.79 -5.28 3.50
N ALA A 39 -10.56 -6.50 4.00
CA ALA A 39 -11.42 -7.12 5.00
C ALA A 39 -11.13 -6.57 6.42
N ASP A 40 -9.85 -6.33 6.71
CA ASP A 40 -9.38 -5.78 7.98
C ASP A 40 -8.15 -4.89 7.70
N SER A 41 -8.31 -3.57 7.88
CA SER A 41 -7.24 -2.61 7.63
C SER A 41 -6.10 -2.69 8.64
N GLN A 42 -6.40 -3.04 9.89
CA GLN A 42 -5.38 -3.11 10.95
C GLN A 42 -4.51 -4.35 10.73
N ALA A 43 -5.11 -5.52 10.52
CA ALA A 43 -4.37 -6.74 10.22
C ALA A 43 -3.52 -6.59 8.96
N PHE A 44 -4.06 -5.92 7.93
CA PHE A 44 -3.31 -5.63 6.70
C PHE A 44 -2.09 -4.73 6.96
N ARG A 45 -2.24 -3.67 7.77
CA ARG A 45 -1.13 -2.80 8.17
C ARG A 45 -0.03 -3.57 8.90
N GLU A 46 -0.42 -4.37 9.89
CA GLU A 46 0.53 -5.19 10.67
C GLU A 46 1.30 -6.15 9.76
N ALA A 47 0.62 -6.79 8.81
CA ALA A 47 1.24 -7.71 7.85
C ALA A 47 2.20 -7.00 6.88
N ILE A 48 1.86 -5.80 6.39
CA ILE A 48 2.75 -4.98 5.56
C ILE A 48 4.01 -4.59 6.33
N MET A 49 3.85 -4.11 7.57
CA MET A 49 4.98 -3.69 8.39
C MET A 49 5.88 -4.86 8.77
N LEU A 50 5.31 -6.03 9.06
CA LEU A 50 6.07 -7.26 9.26
C LEU A 50 6.91 -7.61 8.02
N ARG A 51 6.32 -7.53 6.82
CA ARG A 51 7.06 -7.79 5.58
C ARG A 51 8.21 -6.82 5.38
N GLU A 52 7.99 -5.53 5.65
CA GLU A 52 9.00 -4.48 5.56
C GLU A 52 10.15 -4.67 6.55
N SER A 53 9.87 -5.19 7.74
CA SER A 53 10.90 -5.48 8.74
C SER A 53 11.89 -6.55 8.30
N HIS A 54 11.47 -7.50 7.45
CA HIS A 54 12.34 -8.57 6.96
C HIS A 54 13.27 -8.10 5.85
N SER A 55 12.78 -7.23 4.97
CA SER A 55 13.54 -6.65 3.87
C SER A 55 12.72 -5.54 3.22
N THR A 56 13.40 -4.48 2.79
CA THR A 56 12.77 -3.37 2.05
C THR A 56 12.02 -3.86 0.83
N THR A 57 10.80 -3.35 0.61
CA THR A 57 10.07 -3.53 -0.66
C THR A 57 10.36 -2.44 -1.68
N GLY A 58 11.28 -1.53 -1.37
CA GLY A 58 11.85 -0.58 -2.32
C GLY A 58 12.69 -1.30 -3.36
N LEU A 59 12.41 -1.04 -4.64
CA LEU A 59 13.08 -1.65 -5.79
C LEU A 59 14.23 -0.80 -6.33
N GLY A 60 14.38 0.43 -5.83
CA GLY A 60 15.28 1.43 -6.41
C GLY A 60 14.52 2.43 -7.27
N ASP A 61 15.23 3.46 -7.76
CA ASP A 61 14.70 4.46 -8.70
C ASP A 61 13.39 5.14 -8.29
N GLY A 62 13.17 5.29 -6.98
CA GLY A 62 11.96 5.90 -6.44
C GLY A 62 10.71 4.99 -6.48
N VAL A 63 10.87 3.69 -6.73
CA VAL A 63 9.76 2.72 -6.82
C VAL A 63 9.78 1.76 -5.63
N ALA A 64 8.59 1.45 -5.09
CA ALA A 64 8.39 0.43 -4.06
C ALA A 64 7.10 -0.36 -4.32
N ILE A 65 7.06 -1.61 -3.85
CA ILE A 65 5.84 -2.46 -3.91
C ILE A 65 5.55 -3.05 -2.52
N PRO A 66 5.02 -2.25 -1.57
CA PRO A 66 4.57 -2.76 -0.28
C PRO A 66 3.48 -3.81 -0.49
N ARG A 67 3.69 -5.02 0.03
CA ARG A 67 2.73 -6.13 -0.09
C ARG A 67 2.83 -7.09 1.09
N CYS A 68 1.72 -7.73 1.43
CA CYS A 68 1.67 -8.86 2.34
C CYS A 68 0.96 -10.04 1.66
N SER A 69 1.09 -11.23 2.23
CA SER A 69 0.46 -12.47 1.78
C SER A 69 -0.79 -12.78 2.57
#